data_AF-A0A414P172-F1
#
_entry.id   AF-A0A414P172-F1
#
_cell.length_a   1.000
_cell.length_b   1.000
_cell.length_c   1.000
_cell.angle_alpha   90.00
_cell.angle_beta   90.00
_cell.angle_gamma   90.00
#
_symmetry.space_group_name_H-M   'P 1'
#
loop_
_entity.id
_entity.type
_entity.pdbx_description
1 polymer ?
#
loop_
_entity_poly.entity_id
_entity_poly.type
_entity_poly.pdbx_seq_one_letter_code
_entity_poly.pdbx_strand_id
1 'polypeptide(L)'
;MDSRDERLVEIILKYREELQRKIRERKVEMESDNNEHYMLYNALGFTSAEGYQIDFQQNVGRFLYKYAGSLIEELAIKCFKLAYPEAREKVKLPNTIDQSPKTVEIDCLIGNRAIELKWKDATTDGDHIKKEHKRVRIIREAGYVPIRIMFFEPNREQAIRIQARLKDLYNDLGGEYYSGEEAWEYLKNDTGIDLKSILERNGK
;
A
#
# COMPACT_ATOMS: atom_id res chain seq x y z
N MET A 1 3.83 26.00 -11.72
CA MET A 1 3.43 24.62 -11.41
C MET A 1 1.91 24.64 -11.28
N ASP A 2 1.17 23.63 -11.73
CA ASP A 2 -0.29 23.59 -11.51
C ASP A 2 -0.55 23.58 -9.98
N SER A 3 -1.53 24.34 -9.48
CA SER A 3 -1.90 24.34 -8.05
C SER A 3 -2.26 22.93 -7.55
N ARG A 4 -2.69 22.03 -8.44
CA ARG A 4 -2.90 20.61 -8.13
C ARG A 4 -1.58 19.87 -7.84
N ASP A 5 -0.53 20.13 -8.60
CA ASP A 5 0.80 19.52 -8.40
C ASP A 5 1.39 19.96 -7.06
N GLU A 6 1.24 21.24 -6.70
CA GLU A 6 1.74 21.79 -5.43
C GLU A 6 1.17 21.03 -4.21
N ARG A 7 -0.13 20.78 -4.20
CA ARG A 7 -0.81 20.02 -3.12
C ARG A 7 -0.29 18.58 -2.99
N LEU A 8 0.07 17.95 -4.11
CA LEU A 8 0.61 16.58 -4.10
C LEU A 8 2.07 16.58 -3.63
N VAL A 9 2.85 17.59 -4.02
CA VAL A 9 4.23 17.77 -3.57
C VAL A 9 4.30 18.02 -2.06
N GLU A 10 3.38 18.80 -1.50
CA GLU A 10 3.28 18.98 -0.03
C GLU A 10 3.12 17.66 0.72
N ILE A 11 2.29 16.74 0.21
CA ILE A 11 2.13 15.39 0.77
C ILE A 11 3.46 14.63 0.70
N ILE A 12 4.13 14.63 -0.46
CA ILE A 12 5.42 13.95 -0.63
C ILE A 12 6.46 14.46 0.38
N LEU A 13 6.57 15.77 0.55
CA LEU A 13 7.53 16.38 1.48
C LEU A 13 7.21 16.02 2.93
N LYS A 14 5.93 16.08 3.32
CA LYS A 14 5.50 15.68 4.66
C LYS A 14 5.88 14.23 4.98
N TYR A 15 5.57 13.28 4.10
CA TYR A 15 5.91 11.86 4.29
C TYR A 15 7.43 11.64 4.36
N ARG A 16 8.19 12.35 3.53
CA ARG A 16 9.66 12.31 3.55
C ARG A 16 10.20 12.77 4.91
N GLU A 17 9.77 13.92 5.39
CA GLU A 17 10.21 14.46 6.68
C GLU A 17 9.85 13.53 7.84
N GLU A 18 8.62 13.00 7.84
CA GLU A 18 8.13 12.14 8.89
C GLU A 18 8.87 10.78 8.92
N LEU A 19 9.11 10.16 7.76
CA LEU A 19 9.91 8.93 7.66
C LEU A 19 11.32 9.15 8.20
N GLN A 20 11.98 10.24 7.78
CA GLN A 20 13.34 10.56 8.23
C GLN A 20 13.38 10.82 9.74
N ARG A 21 12.35 11.49 10.29
CA ARG A 21 12.20 11.67 11.74
C ARG A 21 12.05 10.32 12.44
N LYS A 22 11.19 9.42 11.96
CA LYS A 22 10.99 8.10 12.57
C LYS A 22 12.23 7.22 12.58
N ILE A 23 13.02 7.27 11.51
CA ILE A 23 14.30 6.55 11.44
C ILE A 23 15.28 7.09 12.50
N ARG A 24 15.37 8.41 12.67
CA ARG A 24 16.23 9.02 13.70
C ARG A 24 15.77 8.68 15.11
N GLU A 25 14.47 8.77 15.38
CA GLU A 25 13.88 8.39 16.68
C GLU A 25 14.23 6.95 17.03
N ARG A 26 13.99 6.01 16.11
CA ARG A 26 14.26 4.60 16.37
C ARG A 26 15.75 4.32 16.59
N LYS A 27 16.63 5.02 15.88
CA LYS A 27 18.08 4.90 16.10
C LYS A 27 18.47 5.24 17.55
N VAL A 28 17.90 6.31 18.09
CA VAL A 28 18.14 6.74 19.49
C VAL A 28 17.51 5.75 20.47
N GLU A 29 16.27 5.31 20.23
CA GLU A 29 15.61 4.30 21.08
C GLU A 29 16.43 3.00 21.17
N MET A 30 17.07 2.57 20.08
CA MET A 30 17.90 1.36 20.07
C MET A 30 19.15 1.45 20.95
N GLU A 31 19.55 2.64 21.39
CA GLU A 31 20.67 2.80 22.34
C GLU A 31 20.31 2.31 23.75
N SER A 32 19.01 2.24 24.09
CA SER A 32 18.51 1.78 25.39
C SER A 32 17.77 0.45 25.32
N ASP A 33 17.73 -0.22 24.16
CA ASP A 33 17.11 -1.53 24.00
C ASP A 33 17.89 -2.62 24.76
N ASN A 34 17.16 -3.61 25.31
CA ASN A 34 17.79 -4.84 25.80
C ASN A 34 18.25 -5.68 24.60
N ASN A 35 19.55 -5.96 24.54
CA ASN A 35 20.19 -6.70 23.45
C ASN A 35 20.69 -8.09 23.87
N GLU A 36 20.16 -8.67 24.95
CA GLU A 36 20.50 -10.03 25.41
C GLU A 36 20.33 -11.10 24.32
N HIS A 37 19.36 -10.91 23.40
CA HIS A 37 19.14 -11.83 22.28
C HIS A 37 20.32 -11.91 21.31
N TYR A 38 21.27 -10.96 21.34
CA TYR A 38 22.48 -11.02 20.51
C TYR A 38 23.36 -12.23 20.83
N MET A 39 23.18 -12.87 21.99
CA MET A 39 23.80 -14.16 22.25
C MET A 39 23.43 -15.22 21.21
N LEU A 40 22.19 -15.18 20.68
CA LEU A 40 21.75 -16.07 19.61
C LEU A 40 22.39 -15.70 18.28
N TYR A 41 22.53 -14.39 18.00
CA TYR A 41 23.22 -13.92 16.78
C TYR A 41 24.69 -14.36 16.78
N ASN A 42 25.36 -14.24 17.93
CA ASN A 42 26.73 -14.73 18.15
C ASN A 42 26.84 -16.24 17.93
N ALA A 43 25.90 -17.03 18.44
CA ALA A 43 25.87 -18.48 18.19
C ALA A 43 25.66 -18.83 16.71
N LEU A 44 25.02 -17.95 15.94
CA LEU A 44 24.84 -18.08 14.48
C LEU A 44 26.01 -17.49 13.67
N GLY A 45 27.06 -17.00 14.33
CA GLY A 45 28.28 -16.50 13.68
C GLY A 45 28.29 -15.01 13.35
N PHE A 46 27.36 -14.23 13.89
CA PHE A 46 27.36 -12.76 13.75
C PHE A 46 27.84 -12.10 15.02
N THR A 47 28.66 -11.06 14.92
CA THR A 47 29.00 -10.22 16.07
C THR A 47 27.79 -9.41 16.55
N SER A 48 27.80 -8.99 17.82
CA SER A 48 26.80 -8.04 18.35
C SER A 48 26.68 -6.75 17.54
N ALA A 49 27.77 -6.27 16.94
CA ALA A 49 27.76 -5.07 16.10
C ALA A 49 27.01 -5.32 14.77
N GLU A 50 27.25 -6.47 14.13
CA GLU A 50 26.48 -6.89 12.94
C GLU A 50 25.02 -7.10 13.29
N GLY A 51 24.73 -7.71 14.44
CA GLY A 51 23.38 -7.86 14.99
C GLY A 51 22.62 -6.53 15.08
N TYR A 52 23.26 -5.51 15.67
CA TYR A 52 22.68 -4.17 15.74
C TYR A 52 22.40 -3.58 14.35
N GLN A 53 23.33 -3.73 13.40
CA GLN A 53 23.10 -3.20 12.04
C GLN A 53 21.94 -3.92 11.34
N ILE A 54 21.83 -5.24 11.50
CA ILE A 54 20.74 -6.04 10.94
C ILE A 54 19.39 -5.58 11.51
N ASP A 55 19.28 -5.50 12.84
CA ASP A 55 18.07 -5.04 13.52
C ASP A 55 17.70 -3.61 13.10
N PHE A 56 18.70 -2.71 12.98
CA PHE A 56 18.46 -1.33 12.55
C PHE A 56 17.95 -1.28 11.10
N GLN A 57 18.59 -2.00 10.17
CA GLN A 57 18.14 -2.05 8.77
C GLN A 57 16.76 -2.71 8.63
N GLN A 58 16.44 -3.70 9.45
CA GLN A 58 15.09 -4.29 9.49
C GLN A 58 14.04 -3.25 9.92
N ASN A 59 14.34 -2.43 10.93
CA ASN A 59 13.48 -1.33 11.36
C ASN A 59 13.30 -0.28 10.25
N VAL A 60 14.41 0.15 9.63
CA VAL A 60 14.38 1.09 8.49
C VAL A 60 13.55 0.53 7.35
N GLY A 61 13.76 -0.73 6.97
CA GLY A 61 12.99 -1.41 5.94
C GLY A 61 11.50 -1.45 6.25
N ARG A 62 11.12 -1.78 7.51
CA ARG A 62 9.72 -1.79 7.95
C ARG A 62 9.09 -0.40 7.86
N PHE A 63 9.78 0.66 8.27
CA PHE A 63 9.29 2.02 8.12
C PHE A 63 9.14 2.41 6.66
N LEU A 64 10.15 2.15 5.84
CA LEU A 64 10.10 2.49 4.42
C LEU A 64 8.91 1.82 3.72
N TYR A 65 8.68 0.53 3.95
CA TYR A 65 7.55 -0.20 3.37
C TYR A 65 6.20 0.37 3.82
N LYS A 66 6.06 0.70 5.11
CA LYS A 66 4.85 1.33 5.64
C LYS A 66 4.60 2.70 5.00
N TYR A 67 5.61 3.58 5.01
CA TYR A 67 5.47 4.94 4.51
C TYR A 67 5.28 4.98 2.99
N ALA A 68 5.90 4.06 2.23
CA ALA A 68 5.64 3.92 0.79
C ALA A 68 4.17 3.55 0.50
N GLY A 69 3.62 2.61 1.27
CA GLY A 69 2.21 2.23 1.17
C GLY A 69 1.26 3.37 1.49
N SER A 70 1.46 4.04 2.62
CA SER A 70 0.60 5.16 3.04
C SER A 70 0.73 6.37 2.12
N LEU A 71 1.94 6.67 1.61
CA LEU A 71 2.16 7.79 0.69
C LEU A 71 1.37 7.60 -0.61
N ILE A 72 1.45 6.42 -1.25
CA ILE A 72 0.75 6.23 -2.52
C ILE A 72 -0.77 6.19 -2.34
N GLU A 73 -1.25 5.63 -1.22
CA GLU A 73 -2.68 5.61 -0.88
C GLU A 73 -3.21 7.05 -0.78
N GLU A 74 -2.55 7.90 0.02
CA GLU A 74 -2.96 9.29 0.22
C GLU A 74 -2.88 10.10 -1.08
N LEU A 75 -1.82 9.93 -1.88
CA LEU A 75 -1.66 10.62 -3.16
C LEU A 75 -2.73 10.20 -4.18
N ALA A 76 -2.99 8.91 -4.34
CA ALA A 76 -3.98 8.42 -5.28
C ALA A 76 -5.41 8.84 -4.87
N ILE A 77 -5.76 8.75 -3.59
CA ILE A 77 -7.02 9.28 -3.06
C ILE A 77 -7.12 10.79 -3.33
N LYS A 78 -6.02 11.53 -3.16
CA LYS A 78 -6.01 12.97 -3.46
C LYS A 78 -6.24 13.25 -4.94
N CYS A 79 -5.64 12.49 -5.85
CA CYS A 79 -5.90 12.58 -7.28
C CYS A 79 -7.39 12.34 -7.58
N PHE A 80 -7.98 11.28 -7.03
CA PHE A 80 -9.41 11.01 -7.21
C PHE A 80 -10.28 12.13 -6.67
N LYS A 81 -10.03 12.64 -5.46
CA LYS A 81 -10.81 13.74 -4.87
C LYS A 81 -10.70 15.06 -5.64
N LEU A 82 -9.60 15.30 -6.34
CA LEU A 82 -9.44 16.47 -7.21
C LEU A 82 -10.27 16.35 -8.49
N ALA A 83 -10.44 15.14 -9.02
CA ALA A 83 -11.26 14.87 -10.22
C ALA A 83 -12.74 14.65 -9.89
N TYR A 84 -13.03 14.06 -8.73
CA TYR A 84 -14.34 13.64 -8.24
C TYR A 84 -14.54 14.18 -6.81
N PRO A 85 -15.06 15.42 -6.65
CA PRO A 85 -15.25 16.03 -5.34
C PRO A 85 -16.15 15.23 -4.38
N GLU A 86 -17.01 14.36 -4.91
CA GLU A 86 -17.90 13.47 -4.17
C GLU A 86 -17.23 12.17 -3.69
N ALA A 87 -15.98 11.91 -4.10
CA ALA A 87 -15.23 10.73 -3.70
C ALA A 87 -15.09 10.64 -2.17
N ARG A 88 -15.43 9.47 -1.61
CA ARG A 88 -15.35 9.19 -0.18
C ARG A 88 -14.15 8.30 0.12
N GLU A 89 -13.39 8.62 1.16
CA GLU A 89 -12.24 7.80 1.57
C GLU A 89 -12.60 6.90 2.75
N LYS A 90 -11.95 5.74 2.84
CA LYS A 90 -12.01 4.83 4.00
C LYS A 90 -13.43 4.44 4.40
N VAL A 91 -14.25 4.14 3.40
CA VAL A 91 -15.64 3.73 3.60
C VAL A 91 -15.66 2.32 4.16
N LYS A 92 -16.37 2.12 5.27
CA LYS A 92 -16.48 0.80 5.92
C LYS A 92 -17.81 0.15 5.58
N LEU A 93 -17.75 -1.09 5.11
CA LEU A 93 -18.91 -1.94 4.91
C LEU A 93 -18.96 -3.01 6.00
N PRO A 94 -20.16 -3.38 6.49
CA PRO A 94 -20.30 -4.51 7.39
C PRO A 94 -19.86 -5.79 6.70
N ASN A 95 -19.17 -6.66 7.44
CA ASN A 95 -18.89 -8.00 6.94
C ASN A 95 -20.17 -8.84 6.99
N THR A 96 -20.64 -9.27 5.81
CA THR A 96 -21.86 -10.07 5.63
C THR A 96 -21.60 -11.57 5.57
N ILE A 97 -20.33 -12.00 5.56
CA ILE A 97 -19.92 -13.40 5.33
C ILE A 97 -19.59 -14.11 6.64
N ASP A 98 -18.84 -13.47 7.53
CA ASP A 98 -18.44 -14.04 8.82
C ASP A 98 -18.29 -12.97 9.91
N GLN A 99 -17.85 -13.37 11.10
CA GLN A 99 -17.75 -12.46 12.25
C GLN A 99 -16.45 -11.64 12.30
N SER A 100 -15.45 -11.93 11.46
CA SER A 100 -14.12 -11.31 11.57
C SER A 100 -13.41 -11.14 10.22
N PRO A 101 -13.01 -9.91 9.84
CA PRO A 101 -13.17 -8.65 10.59
C PRO A 101 -14.64 -8.19 10.62
N LYS A 102 -15.02 -7.31 11.56
CA LYS A 102 -16.41 -6.77 11.62
C LYS A 102 -16.80 -5.97 10.39
N THR A 103 -15.83 -5.31 9.77
CA THR A 103 -16.02 -4.48 8.58
C THR A 103 -14.91 -4.71 7.58
N VAL A 104 -15.21 -4.49 6.31
CA VAL A 104 -14.21 -4.32 5.25
C VAL A 104 -14.10 -2.84 4.90
N GLU A 105 -12.88 -2.37 4.62
CA GLU A 105 -12.62 -0.99 4.23
C GLU A 105 -12.47 -0.89 2.70
N ILE A 106 -12.99 0.19 2.14
CA ILE A 106 -12.80 0.65 0.77
C ILE A 106 -11.96 1.93 0.86
N ASP A 107 -10.77 1.92 0.26
CA ASP A 107 -9.84 3.05 0.34
C ASP A 107 -10.44 4.31 -0.30
N CYS A 108 -11.05 4.17 -1.48
CA CYS A 108 -11.75 5.24 -2.17
C CYS A 108 -13.04 4.75 -2.85
N LEU A 109 -14.16 5.43 -2.62
CA LEU A 109 -15.46 5.13 -3.22
C LEU A 109 -15.91 6.29 -4.10
N ILE A 110 -16.08 6.04 -5.40
CA ILE A 110 -16.48 7.02 -6.42
C ILE A 110 -17.71 6.48 -7.16
N GLY A 111 -18.88 7.03 -6.88
CA GLY A 111 -20.14 6.46 -7.37
C GLY A 111 -20.31 5.01 -6.88
N ASN A 112 -20.37 4.06 -7.81
CA ASN A 112 -20.40 2.62 -7.50
C ASN A 112 -19.02 1.94 -7.52
N ARG A 113 -17.93 2.67 -7.84
CA ARG A 113 -16.57 2.13 -7.93
C ARG A 113 -15.92 2.08 -6.56
N ALA A 114 -15.67 0.89 -6.04
CA ALA A 114 -15.01 0.64 -4.76
C ALA A 114 -13.54 0.30 -4.99
N ILE A 115 -12.67 1.29 -4.85
CA ILE A 115 -11.26 1.23 -5.18
C ILE A 115 -10.44 0.78 -3.96
N GLU A 116 -9.62 -0.25 -4.17
CA GLU A 116 -8.53 -0.69 -3.30
C GLU A 116 -7.19 -0.27 -3.90
N LEU A 117 -6.35 0.36 -3.09
CA LEU A 117 -5.05 0.85 -3.49
C LEU A 117 -3.94 0.00 -2.88
N LYS A 118 -2.98 -0.40 -3.72
CA LYS A 118 -1.77 -1.09 -3.29
C LYS A 118 -0.57 -0.45 -3.94
N TRP A 119 0.45 -0.13 -3.15
CA TRP A 119 1.74 0.24 -3.71
C TRP A 119 2.39 -0.98 -4.36
N LYS A 120 2.45 -2.11 -3.65
CA LYS A 120 3.02 -3.38 -4.11
C LYS A 120 2.43 -4.51 -3.27
N ASP A 121 2.14 -5.65 -3.89
CA ASP A 121 1.78 -6.87 -3.18
C ASP A 121 2.79 -7.99 -3.49
N ALA A 122 3.61 -8.30 -2.49
CA ALA A 122 4.62 -9.35 -2.57
C ALA A 122 4.21 -10.62 -1.81
N THR A 123 2.91 -10.78 -1.50
CA THR A 123 2.43 -11.98 -0.83
C THR A 123 2.79 -13.24 -1.61
N THR A 124 3.23 -14.25 -0.86
CA THR A 124 3.48 -15.60 -1.36
C THR A 124 2.53 -16.62 -0.74
N ASP A 125 1.69 -16.17 0.19
CA ASP A 125 0.80 -17.02 1.00
C ASP A 125 -0.65 -16.93 0.50
N GLY A 126 -1.29 -18.10 0.41
CA GLY A 126 -2.67 -18.27 -0.01
C GLY A 126 -3.70 -17.74 0.99
N ASP A 127 -3.34 -17.49 2.26
CA ASP A 127 -4.25 -16.87 3.24
C ASP A 127 -4.68 -15.46 2.80
N HIS A 128 -3.76 -14.70 2.19
CA HIS A 128 -4.05 -13.38 1.65
C HIS A 128 -5.11 -13.43 0.53
N ILE A 129 -5.07 -14.46 -0.32
CA ILE A 129 -6.05 -14.64 -1.41
C ILE A 129 -7.45 -14.88 -0.84
N LYS A 130 -7.58 -15.71 0.19
CA LYS A 130 -8.87 -16.00 0.82
C LYS A 130 -9.49 -14.74 1.43
N LYS A 131 -8.67 -13.92 2.10
CA LYS A 131 -9.11 -12.64 2.67
C LYS A 131 -9.56 -11.67 1.58
N GLU A 132 -8.82 -11.60 0.48
CA GLU A 132 -9.18 -10.74 -0.65
C GLU A 132 -10.48 -11.20 -1.32
N HIS A 133 -10.62 -12.51 -1.57
CA HIS A 133 -11.85 -13.10 -2.10
C HIS A 133 -13.06 -12.76 -1.23
N LYS A 134 -12.93 -12.86 0.09
CA LYS A 134 -14.00 -12.45 1.02
C LYS A 134 -14.33 -10.97 0.88
N ARG A 135 -13.32 -10.10 0.85
CA ARG A 135 -13.48 -8.65 0.72
C ARG A 135 -14.20 -8.28 -0.59
N VAL A 136 -13.75 -8.81 -1.72
CA VAL A 136 -14.33 -8.53 -3.05
C VAL A 136 -15.80 -8.96 -3.10
N ARG A 137 -16.14 -10.12 -2.52
CA ARG A 137 -17.53 -10.57 -2.43
C ARG A 137 -18.42 -9.64 -1.61
N ILE A 138 -17.98 -9.20 -0.43
CA ILE A 138 -18.75 -8.28 0.41
C ILE A 138 -19.02 -6.97 -0.33
N ILE A 139 -17.99 -6.43 -1.01
CA ILE A 139 -18.12 -5.19 -1.80
C ILE A 139 -19.12 -5.37 -2.95
N ARG A 140 -19.05 -6.51 -3.65
CA ARG A 140 -19.95 -6.83 -4.75
C ARG A 140 -21.40 -7.01 -4.30
N GLU A 141 -21.61 -7.74 -3.20
CA GLU A 141 -22.92 -7.98 -2.59
C GLU A 141 -23.54 -6.67 -2.07
N ALA A 142 -22.72 -5.70 -1.66
CA ALA A 142 -23.16 -4.34 -1.32
C ALA A 142 -23.52 -3.47 -2.54
N GLY A 143 -23.42 -4.00 -3.77
CA GLY A 143 -23.81 -3.31 -5.00
C GLY A 143 -22.70 -2.48 -5.65
N TYR A 144 -21.46 -2.59 -5.18
CA TYR A 144 -20.32 -1.87 -5.74
C TYR A 144 -19.55 -2.70 -6.77
N VAL A 145 -18.81 -2.02 -7.65
CA VAL A 145 -17.82 -2.61 -8.55
C VAL A 145 -16.47 -2.57 -7.85
N PRO A 146 -15.91 -3.72 -7.42
CA PRO A 146 -14.60 -3.74 -6.79
C PRO A 146 -13.51 -3.48 -7.82
N ILE A 147 -12.66 -2.48 -7.58
CA ILE A 147 -11.54 -2.13 -8.45
C ILE A 147 -10.26 -2.21 -7.62
N ARG A 148 -9.24 -2.89 -8.11
CA ARG A 148 -7.92 -2.94 -7.47
C ARG A 148 -6.87 -2.29 -8.34
N ILE A 149 -6.11 -1.39 -7.75
CA ILE A 149 -5.04 -0.64 -8.42
C ILE A 149 -3.74 -0.93 -7.66
N MET A 150 -2.82 -1.64 -8.29
CA MET A 150 -1.51 -1.98 -7.74
C MET A 150 -0.36 -1.34 -8.53
N PHE A 151 0.24 -0.29 -7.99
CA PHE A 151 1.18 0.55 -8.74
C PHE A 151 2.51 -0.11 -9.14
N PHE A 152 3.00 -1.08 -8.36
CA PHE A 152 4.26 -1.77 -8.64
C PHE A 152 4.08 -3.28 -8.63
N GLU A 153 4.65 -3.94 -9.63
CA GLU A 153 4.64 -5.40 -9.73
C GLU A 153 5.60 -6.08 -8.74
N PRO A 154 5.27 -7.28 -8.26
CA PRO A 154 6.21 -8.10 -7.52
C PRO A 154 7.27 -8.72 -8.46
N ASN A 155 8.46 -8.96 -7.92
CA ASN A 155 9.56 -9.57 -8.69
C ASN A 155 9.61 -11.09 -8.57
N ARG A 156 9.08 -11.66 -7.48
CA ARG A 156 9.17 -13.11 -7.22
C ARG A 156 8.11 -13.84 -8.03
N GLU A 157 8.50 -14.89 -8.76
CA GLU A 157 7.59 -15.68 -9.59
C GLU A 157 6.32 -16.15 -8.85
N GLN A 158 6.47 -16.58 -7.60
CA GLN A 158 5.33 -17.02 -6.79
C GLN A 158 4.34 -15.87 -6.53
N ALA A 159 4.85 -14.67 -6.22
CA ALA A 159 4.00 -13.50 -6.02
C ALA A 159 3.32 -13.08 -7.33
N ILE A 160 4.04 -13.12 -8.47
CA ILE A 160 3.48 -12.86 -9.81
C ILE A 160 2.30 -13.80 -10.09
N ARG A 161 2.48 -15.11 -9.85
CA ARG A 161 1.40 -16.11 -10.02
C ARG A 161 0.18 -15.83 -9.13
N ILE A 162 0.40 -15.34 -7.91
CA ILE A 162 -0.69 -14.98 -7.01
C ILE A 162 -1.43 -13.74 -7.50
N GLN A 163 -0.71 -12.71 -7.96
CA GLN A 163 -1.36 -11.51 -8.50
C GLN A 163 -2.15 -11.82 -9.78
N ALA A 164 -1.70 -12.75 -10.63
CA ALA A 164 -2.49 -13.24 -11.76
C ALA A 164 -3.82 -13.87 -11.31
N ARG A 165 -3.79 -14.75 -10.30
CA ARG A 165 -5.01 -15.34 -9.71
C ARG A 165 -5.93 -14.31 -9.07
N LEU A 166 -5.38 -13.25 -8.47
CA LEU A 166 -6.17 -12.14 -7.95
C LEU A 166 -6.82 -11.33 -9.08
N LYS A 167 -6.13 -11.11 -10.20
CA LYS A 167 -6.72 -10.49 -11.40
C LYS A 167 -7.91 -11.31 -11.92
N ASP A 168 -7.74 -12.63 -12.05
CA ASP A 168 -8.82 -13.54 -12.45
C ASP A 168 -10.02 -13.46 -11.48
N LEU A 169 -9.75 -13.54 -10.17
CA LEU A 169 -10.77 -13.41 -9.12
C LEU A 169 -11.59 -12.12 -9.22
N TYR A 170 -10.92 -10.99 -9.46
CA TYR A 170 -11.60 -9.70 -9.61
C TYR A 170 -12.51 -9.72 -10.85
N ASN A 171 -12.00 -10.20 -11.98
CA ASN A 171 -12.77 -10.29 -13.22
C ASN A 171 -13.99 -11.23 -13.08
N ASP A 172 -13.80 -12.39 -12.45
CA ASP A 172 -14.86 -13.39 -12.23
C ASP A 172 -16.00 -12.85 -11.34
N LEU A 173 -15.68 -11.95 -10.41
CA LEU A 173 -16.66 -11.30 -9.53
C LEU A 173 -17.24 -10.00 -10.12
N GLY A 174 -16.93 -9.70 -11.39
CA GLY A 174 -17.40 -8.51 -12.10
C GLY A 174 -16.74 -7.21 -11.62
N GLY A 175 -15.52 -7.31 -11.10
CA GLY A 175 -14.65 -6.20 -10.75
C GLY A 175 -13.54 -5.98 -11.78
N GLU A 176 -12.60 -5.12 -11.43
CA GLU A 176 -11.47 -4.73 -12.29
C GLU A 176 -10.16 -4.77 -11.51
N TYR A 177 -9.07 -5.08 -12.21
CA TYR A 177 -7.74 -5.18 -11.61
C TYR A 177 -6.68 -4.61 -12.55
N TYR A 178 -5.98 -3.58 -12.09
CA TYR A 178 -4.92 -2.89 -12.79
C TYR A 178 -3.62 -3.01 -12.00
N SER A 179 -2.52 -3.35 -12.68
CA SER A 179 -1.21 -3.40 -12.05
C SER A 179 -0.08 -2.85 -12.91
N GLY A 180 0.99 -2.42 -12.26
CA GLY A 180 2.16 -1.88 -12.95
C GLY A 180 1.78 -0.66 -13.78
N GLU A 181 2.15 -0.64 -15.06
CA GLU A 181 1.83 0.49 -15.94
C GLU A 181 0.32 0.72 -16.09
N GLU A 182 -0.49 -0.35 -16.17
CA GLU A 182 -1.95 -0.26 -16.28
C GLU A 182 -2.56 0.52 -15.10
N ALA A 183 -1.98 0.39 -13.90
CA ALA A 183 -2.43 1.11 -12.71
C ALA A 183 -2.13 2.62 -12.79
N TRP A 184 -0.96 2.98 -13.30
CA TRP A 184 -0.58 4.38 -13.52
C TRP A 184 -1.42 5.02 -14.62
N GLU A 185 -1.61 4.31 -15.72
CA GLU A 185 -2.45 4.74 -16.84
C GLU A 185 -3.91 4.89 -16.41
N TYR A 186 -4.47 3.96 -15.64
CA TYR A 186 -5.82 4.08 -15.09
C TYR A 186 -5.98 5.38 -14.32
N LEU A 187 -5.09 5.65 -13.34
CA LEU A 187 -5.20 6.85 -12.52
C LEU A 187 -5.07 8.13 -13.36
N LYS A 188 -4.13 8.16 -14.31
CA LYS A 188 -3.90 9.30 -15.20
C LYS A 188 -5.10 9.55 -16.11
N ASN A 189 -5.66 8.51 -16.72
CA ASN A 189 -6.80 8.61 -17.63
C ASN A 189 -8.08 9.01 -16.89
N ASP A 190 -8.28 8.50 -15.67
CA ASP A 190 -9.47 8.78 -14.86
C ASP A 190 -9.44 10.19 -14.25
N THR A 191 -8.26 10.65 -13.79
CA THR A 191 -8.15 11.92 -13.05
C THR A 191 -7.54 13.08 -13.85
N GLY A 192 -6.91 12.79 -14.99
CA GLY A 192 -6.10 13.73 -15.75
C GLY A 192 -4.76 14.10 -15.08
N ILE A 193 -4.37 13.42 -13.99
CA ILE A 193 -3.16 13.73 -13.21
C ILE A 193 -2.10 12.65 -13.41
N ASP A 194 -0.92 13.04 -13.90
CA ASP A 194 0.23 12.16 -14.08
C ASP A 194 1.03 12.01 -12.78
N LEU A 195 0.50 11.23 -11.84
CA LEU A 195 1.10 11.04 -10.53
C LEU A 195 2.50 10.40 -10.61
N LYS A 196 2.73 9.50 -11.56
CA LYS A 196 4.02 8.85 -11.79
C LYS A 196 5.10 9.88 -12.10
N SER A 197 4.83 10.78 -13.06
CA SER A 197 5.75 11.86 -13.42
C SER A 197 5.96 12.87 -12.29
N ILE A 198 4.96 13.12 -11.44
CA ILE A 198 5.12 13.96 -10.25
C ILE A 198 6.08 13.30 -9.26
N LEU A 199 5.92 12.00 -8.97
CA LEU A 199 6.80 11.26 -8.08
C LEU A 199 8.25 11.24 -8.59
N GLU A 200 8.46 10.94 -9.88
CA GLU A 200 9.79 10.88 -10.50
C GLU A 200 10.52 12.23 -10.44
N ARG A 201 9.83 13.33 -10.79
CA ARG A 201 10.41 14.69 -10.73
C ARG A 201 10.74 15.17 -9.31
N ASN A 202 10.08 14.58 -8.31
CA ASN A 202 10.28 14.91 -6.90
C ASN A 202 11.09 13.85 -6.14
N GLY A 203 11.61 12.83 -6.85
CA GLY A 203 12.62 11.92 -6.34
C GLY A 203 13.90 12.66 -5.97
N LYS A 204 14.68 12.12 -5.04
CA LYS A 204 16.02 12.62 -4.72
C LYS A 204 17.06 11.89 -5.55
#